data_AF-A0A6M5Z2A4-F1
#
_entry.id   AF-A0A6M5Z2A4-F1
#
_cell.length_a   1.000
_cell.length_b   1.000
_cell.length_c   1.000
_cell.angle_alpha   90.00
_cell.angle_beta   90.00
_cell.angle_gamma   90.00
#
_symmetry.space_group_name_H-M   'P 1'
#
loop_
_entity.id
_entity.type
_entity.pdbx_description
1 polymer ?
#
loop_
_entity_poly.entity_id
_entity_poly.type
_entity_poly.pdbx_seq_one_letter_code
_entity_poly.pdbx_strand_id
1 'polypeptide(L)'
;MTPLLVTVAGVIGAIAFFAALIGIATANDNFNERFPPISDAEFLARCAPGTNPGVALKVRRIVAKHFGVEYERVYPSSTFIEDLGAD
;
A
#
# COMPACT_ATOMS: atom_id res chain seq x y z
N MET A 1 17.29 -1.77 -41.54
CA MET A 1 16.86 -1.57 -40.14
C MET A 1 17.53 -2.64 -39.31
N THR A 2 18.55 -2.27 -38.53
CA THR A 2 19.53 -3.19 -37.96
C THR A 2 19.00 -3.92 -36.73
N PRO A 3 19.19 -5.26 -36.62
CA PRO A 3 18.70 -6.07 -35.49
C PRO A 3 19.28 -5.62 -34.13
N LEU A 4 20.39 -4.89 -34.16
CA LEU A 4 21.09 -4.35 -32.98
C LEU A 4 20.32 -3.22 -32.27
N LEU A 5 19.46 -2.48 -32.98
CA LEU A 5 18.60 -1.45 -32.37
C LEU A 5 17.40 -2.06 -31.64
N VAL A 6 16.85 -3.15 -32.17
CA VAL A 6 15.71 -3.86 -31.57
C VAL A 6 16.13 -4.57 -30.28
N THR A 7 17.32 -5.15 -30.23
CA THR A 7 17.86 -5.81 -29.03
C THR A 7 18.16 -4.80 -27.92
N VAL A 8 18.75 -3.64 -28.23
CA VAL A 8 19.05 -2.60 -27.22
C VAL A 8 17.76 -2.01 -26.65
N ALA A 9 16.75 -1.70 -27.48
CA ALA A 9 15.46 -1.21 -27.01
C ALA A 9 14.73 -2.25 -26.13
N GLY A 10 14.80 -3.53 -26.50
CA GLY A 10 14.23 -4.63 -25.70
C GLY A 10 14.91 -4.78 -24.33
N VAL A 11 16.23 -4.67 -24.27
CA VAL A 11 16.99 -4.75 -23.00
C VAL A 11 16.67 -3.57 -22.08
N ILE A 12 16.59 -2.34 -22.62
CA ILE A 12 16.22 -1.15 -21.83
C ILE A 12 14.79 -1.30 -21.28
N GLY A 13 13.84 -1.75 -22.10
CA GLY A 13 12.47 -2.00 -21.67
C GLY A 13 12.39 -3.06 -20.56
N ALA A 14 13.15 -4.15 -20.69
CA ALA A 14 13.22 -5.19 -19.66
C ALA A 14 13.81 -4.64 -18.35
N ILE A 15 14.91 -3.89 -18.40
CA ILE A 15 15.53 -3.30 -17.21
C ILE A 15 14.56 -2.34 -16.50
N ALA A 16 13.88 -1.46 -17.25
CA ALA A 16 12.90 -0.54 -16.67
C ALA A 16 11.73 -1.29 -16.01
N PHE A 17 11.24 -2.36 -16.65
CA PHE A 17 10.19 -3.19 -16.08
C PHE A 17 10.63 -3.89 -14.78
N PHE A 18 11.81 -4.52 -14.77
CA PHE A 18 12.35 -5.14 -13.56
C PHE A 18 12.62 -4.13 -12.44
N ALA A 19 13.15 -2.94 -12.77
CA ALA A 19 13.34 -1.86 -11.80
C ALA A 19 12.01 -1.40 -11.19
N ALA A 20 10.95 -1.29 -12.00
CA ALA A 20 9.61 -0.96 -11.51
C ALA A 20 9.06 -2.06 -10.59
N LEU A 21 9.20 -3.34 -10.96
CA LEU A 21 8.79 -4.46 -10.12
C LEU A 21 9.55 -4.50 -8.78
N ILE A 22 10.86 -4.28 -8.80
CA ILE A 22 11.68 -4.21 -7.59
C ILE A 22 11.23 -3.02 -6.73
N GLY A 23 10.99 -1.85 -7.34
CA GLY A 23 10.48 -0.68 -6.63
C GLY A 23 9.15 -0.94 -5.92
N ILE A 24 8.20 -1.62 -6.60
CA ILE A 24 6.91 -2.02 -6.02
C ILE A 24 7.12 -3.02 -4.87
N ALA A 25 7.99 -4.01 -5.03
CA ALA A 25 8.27 -5.00 -3.99
C ALA A 25 8.85 -4.35 -2.73
N THR A 26 9.88 -3.51 -2.88
CA THR A 26 10.52 -2.81 -1.75
C THR A 26 9.58 -1.82 -1.08
N ALA A 27 8.72 -1.13 -1.84
CA ALA A 27 7.72 -0.23 -1.27
C ALA A 27 6.69 -1.00 -0.41
N ASN A 28 6.29 -2.18 -0.88
CA ASN A 28 5.36 -3.06 -0.15
C ASN A 28 6.00 -3.59 1.15
N ASP A 29 7.28 -3.97 1.12
CA ASP A 29 8.00 -4.43 2.31
C ASP A 29 8.13 -3.32 3.36
N ASN A 30 8.49 -2.10 2.94
CA ASN A 30 8.53 -0.93 3.83
C ASN A 30 7.15 -0.61 4.44
N PHE A 31 6.07 -0.74 3.66
CA PHE A 31 4.71 -0.57 4.17
C PHE A 31 4.38 -1.65 5.22
N ASN A 32 4.73 -2.90 4.93
CA ASN A 32 4.47 -4.04 5.82
C ASN A 32 5.23 -3.95 7.15
N GLU A 33 6.44 -3.38 7.13
CA GLU A 33 7.22 -3.09 8.34
C GLU A 33 6.64 -1.92 9.14
N ARG A 34 6.22 -0.83 8.46
CA ARG A 34 5.63 0.35 9.11
C ARG A 34 4.26 0.07 9.72
N PHE A 35 3.47 -0.78 9.07
CA PHE A 35 2.09 -1.10 9.44
C PHE A 35 1.92 -2.61 9.66
N PRO A 36 2.42 -3.15 10.79
CA PRO A 36 2.15 -4.55 11.15
C PRO A 36 0.65 -4.79 11.33
N PRO A 37 0.15 -6.03 11.22
CA PRO A 37 -1.26 -6.31 11.42
C PRO A 37 -1.67 -6.01 12.87
N ILE A 38 -2.76 -5.25 13.05
CA ILE A 38 -3.34 -4.92 14.37
C ILE A 38 -4.79 -5.39 14.49
N SER A 39 -5.15 -5.79 15.71
CA SER A 39 -6.51 -6.19 16.06
C SER A 39 -7.49 -5.02 16.08
N ASP A 40 -8.80 -5.31 16.12
CA ASP A 40 -9.83 -4.27 16.26
C ASP A 40 -9.71 -3.49 17.57
N ALA A 41 -9.34 -4.16 18.66
CA ALA A 41 -9.16 -3.51 19.95
C ALA A 41 -8.00 -2.50 19.92
N GLU A 42 -6.87 -2.88 19.32
CA GLU A 42 -5.70 -2.00 19.18
C GLU A 42 -5.97 -0.85 18.21
N PHE A 43 -6.70 -1.11 17.12
CA PHE A 43 -7.13 -0.05 16.20
C PHE A 43 -8.00 0.98 16.93
N LEU A 44 -9.00 0.53 17.68
CA LEU A 44 -9.90 1.39 18.44
C LEU A 44 -9.16 2.16 19.55
N ALA A 45 -8.18 1.53 20.20
CA ALA A 45 -7.35 2.20 21.22
C ALA A 45 -6.49 3.34 20.64
N ARG A 46 -6.18 3.29 19.33
CA ARG A 46 -5.45 4.35 18.61
C ARG A 46 -6.37 5.42 18.03
N CYS A 47 -7.69 5.21 18.01
CA CYS A 47 -8.63 6.22 17.55
C CYS A 47 -8.74 7.38 18.56
N ALA A 48 -9.17 8.55 18.09
CA ALA A 48 -9.40 9.70 18.95
C ALA A 48 -10.48 9.42 20.01
N PRO A 49 -10.36 9.98 21.23
CA PRO A 49 -11.38 9.79 22.26
C PRO A 49 -12.74 10.30 21.79
N GLY A 50 -13.81 9.56 22.10
CA GLY A 50 -15.17 9.85 21.63
C GLY A 50 -15.50 9.30 20.23
N THR A 51 -14.55 8.64 19.56
CA THR A 51 -14.83 7.94 18.29
C THR A 51 -15.82 6.80 18.52
N ASN A 52 -16.89 6.74 17.73
CA ASN A 52 -17.84 5.63 17.78
C ASN A 52 -17.17 4.34 17.24
N PRO A 53 -17.08 3.26 18.03
CA PRO A 53 -16.38 2.04 17.62
C PRO A 53 -16.97 1.39 16.36
N GLY A 54 -18.30 1.38 16.23
CA GLY A 54 -18.98 0.79 15.08
C GLY A 54 -18.70 1.55 13.78
N VAL A 55 -18.67 2.89 13.86
CA VAL A 55 -18.30 3.73 12.71
C VAL A 55 -16.83 3.52 12.35
N ALA A 56 -15.93 3.50 13.34
CA ALA A 56 -14.49 3.33 13.11
C ALA A 56 -14.17 2.01 12.41
N LEU A 57 -14.70 0.88 12.88
CA LEU A 57 -14.49 -0.43 12.26
C LEU A 57 -15.14 -0.53 10.88
N LYS A 58 -16.29 0.13 10.67
CA LYS A 58 -16.92 0.20 9.35
C LYS A 58 -16.06 0.98 8.36
N VAL A 59 -15.54 2.14 8.76
CA VAL A 59 -14.63 2.95 7.94
C VAL A 59 -13.36 2.16 7.63
N ARG A 60 -12.76 1.51 8.64
CA ARG A 60 -11.59 0.63 8.46
C ARG A 60 -11.81 -0.41 7.35
N ARG A 61 -12.98 -1.07 7.36
CA ARG A 61 -13.35 -2.04 6.32
C ARG A 61 -13.53 -1.42 4.94
N ILE A 62 -14.12 -0.23 4.85
CA ILE A 62 -14.29 0.50 3.59
C ILE A 62 -12.93 0.87 3.01
N VAL A 63 -12.03 1.42 3.83
CA VAL A 63 -10.68 1.79 3.43
C VAL A 63 -9.91 0.57 2.93
N ALA A 64 -9.88 -0.52 3.71
CA ALA A 64 -9.22 -1.77 3.32
C ALA A 64 -9.70 -2.27 1.94
N LYS A 65 -11.03 -2.30 1.75
CA LYS A 65 -11.64 -2.73 0.49
C LYS A 65 -11.33 -1.79 -0.67
N HIS A 66 -11.37 -0.48 -0.45
CA HIS A 66 -11.21 0.51 -1.51
C HIS A 66 -9.77 0.58 -2.03
N PHE A 67 -8.80 0.55 -1.12
CA PHE A 67 -7.38 0.63 -1.46
C PHE A 67 -6.72 -0.74 -1.68
N GLY A 68 -7.46 -1.84 -1.51
CA GLY A 68 -6.93 -3.19 -1.72
C GLY A 68 -5.86 -3.60 -0.70
N VAL A 69 -5.86 -2.99 0.48
CA VAL A 69 -4.93 -3.30 1.57
C VAL A 69 -5.55 -4.25 2.58
N GLU A 70 -4.71 -5.00 3.31
CA GLU A 70 -5.16 -5.89 4.38
C GLU A 70 -5.91 -5.09 5.46
N TYR A 71 -7.03 -5.63 5.93
CA TYR A 71 -7.88 -4.98 6.93
C TYR A 71 -7.10 -4.67 8.22
N GLU A 72 -6.30 -5.63 8.65
CA GLU A 72 -5.46 -5.56 9.83
C GLU A 72 -4.37 -4.48 9.72
N ARG A 73 -4.03 -4.04 8.49
CA ARG A 73 -2.98 -3.05 8.22
C ARG A 73 -3.50 -1.63 7.98
N VAL A 74 -4.82 -1.42 8.06
CA VAL A 74 -5.39 -0.07 8.06
C VAL A 74 -5.24 0.56 9.44
N TYR A 75 -4.51 1.68 9.53
CA TYR A 75 -4.27 2.40 10.78
C TYR A 75 -5.01 3.74 10.79
N PRO A 76 -5.41 4.26 11.97
CA PRO A 76 -6.02 5.59 12.06
C PRO A 76 -5.07 6.72 11.63
N SER A 77 -3.76 6.47 11.67
CA SER A 77 -2.70 7.42 11.28
C SER A 77 -2.25 7.29 9.83
N SER A 78 -2.76 6.30 9.08
CA SER A 78 -2.37 6.12 7.67
C SER A 78 -2.86 7.33 6.85
N THR A 79 -1.97 7.88 6.02
CA THR A 79 -2.37 8.93 5.07
C THR A 79 -2.97 8.29 3.82
N PHE A 80 -4.02 8.89 3.25
CA PHE A 80 -4.64 8.33 2.06
C PHE A 80 -3.73 8.40 0.82
N ILE A 81 -2.91 9.43 0.69
CA ILE A 81 -2.05 9.62 -0.49
C ILE A 81 -0.76 8.82 -0.34
N GLU A 82 0.04 9.09 0.71
CA GLU A 82 1.41 8.58 0.79
C GLU A 82 1.44 7.11 1.23
N ASP A 83 0.55 6.71 2.14
CA ASP A 83 0.52 5.32 2.64
C ASP A 83 -0.45 4.43 1.86
N LEU A 84 -1.55 4.96 1.33
CA LEU A 84 -2.61 4.16 0.65
C LEU A 84 -2.75 4.43 -0.86
N GLY A 85 -2.03 5.41 -1.43
CA GLY A 85 -1.98 5.63 -2.87
C GLY A 85 -3.25 6.21 -3.49
N ALA A 86 -3.99 7.06 -2.77
CA ALA A 86 -5.10 7.82 -3.33
C ALA A 86 -4.61 8.83 -4.39
N ASP A 87 -5.32 8.90 -5.52
CA ASP A 87 -5.11 9.83 -6.65
C ASP A 87 -6.00 11.09 -6.53
#